data_AF-A0A2E5X7L8-F1
#
_entry.id   AF-A0A2E5X7L8-F1
#
_cell.length_a   1.000
_cell.length_b   1.000
_cell.length_c   1.000
_cell.angle_alpha   90.00
_cell.angle_beta   90.00
_cell.angle_gamma   90.00
#
_symmetry.space_group_name_H-M   'P 1'
#
loop_
_entity.id
_entity.type
_entity.pdbx_description
1 polymer ?
#
loop_
_entity_poly.entity_id
_entity_poly.type
_entity_poly.pdbx_seq_one_letter_code
_entity_poly.pdbx_strand_id
1 'polypeptide(L)'
;MWDWIAFLGGTAALLLWMSRAQPFPEIGSRWAWAMLCFAAILAMSTNSPRLTTAETPVVIAGCMGAIGVVMGAVHDRRNQDVVLAPFAGMWFVAATIAILTEGWSEYTAPEQWFGFFVATTVILLELFLFWKGLVIGVQGRSWSQAALRQLDRGLIDGDRGAISMFEKSWSVDESWLDAMSHSALIRIHEFKGNHKAADKHRNLLERLGGEEGIEDAWLEKIDRCLARLAQTHTEEE
;
A
#
# COMPACT_ATOMS: atom_id res chain seq x y z
N MET A 1 -6.30 -12.62 26.26
CA MET A 1 -5.03 -11.87 26.07
C MET A 1 -4.20 -12.48 24.95
N TRP A 2 -3.85 -13.77 25.01
CA TRP A 2 -3.11 -14.45 23.93
C TRP A 2 -3.82 -14.40 22.58
N ASP A 3 -5.15 -14.48 22.54
CA ASP A 3 -5.92 -14.37 21.29
C ASP A 3 -5.73 -13.00 20.62
N TRP A 4 -5.74 -11.93 21.41
CA TRP A 4 -5.45 -10.57 20.94
C TRP A 4 -4.01 -10.44 20.45
N ILE A 5 -3.04 -10.98 21.18
CA ILE A 5 -1.64 -10.95 20.76
C ILE A 5 -1.47 -11.70 19.42
N ALA A 6 -2.07 -12.87 19.28
CA ALA A 6 -2.03 -13.67 18.06
C ALA A 6 -2.73 -12.95 16.90
N PHE A 7 -3.90 -12.36 17.14
CA PHE A 7 -4.63 -11.59 16.13
C PHE A 7 -3.85 -10.38 15.66
N LEU A 8 -3.40 -9.53 16.59
CA LEU A 8 -2.66 -8.29 16.28
C LEU A 8 -1.30 -8.60 15.64
N GLY A 9 -0.54 -9.52 16.23
CA GLY A 9 0.77 -9.92 15.71
C GLY A 9 0.67 -10.63 14.36
N GLY A 10 -0.30 -11.55 14.21
CA GLY A 10 -0.50 -12.32 12.98
C GLY A 10 -0.96 -11.45 11.81
N THR A 11 -1.97 -10.58 12.02
CA THR A 11 -2.43 -9.66 10.98
C THR A 11 -1.39 -8.60 10.65
N ALA A 12 -0.61 -8.12 11.61
CA ALA A 12 0.50 -7.21 11.35
C ALA A 12 1.64 -7.88 10.56
N ALA A 13 1.99 -9.14 10.88
CA ALA A 13 2.96 -9.90 10.11
C ALA A 13 2.49 -10.14 8.66
N LEU A 14 1.19 -10.42 8.49
CA LEU A 14 0.60 -10.55 7.16
C LEU A 14 0.62 -9.22 6.39
N LEU A 15 0.29 -8.10 7.05
CA LEU A 15 0.43 -6.76 6.45
C LEU A 15 1.87 -6.48 6.02
N LEU A 16 2.86 -6.83 6.85
CA LEU A 16 4.28 -6.69 6.52
C LEU A 16 4.65 -7.49 5.26
N TRP A 17 4.15 -8.72 5.15
CA TRP A 17 4.39 -9.58 4.00
C TRP A 17 3.75 -9.01 2.73
N MET A 18 2.46 -8.63 2.79
CA MET A 18 1.73 -8.07 1.64
C MET A 18 2.26 -6.71 1.21
N SER A 19 2.75 -5.89 2.14
CA SER A 19 3.36 -4.59 1.85
C SER A 19 4.54 -4.71 0.90
N ARG A 20 5.24 -5.86 0.85
CA ARG A 20 6.37 -6.07 -0.06
C ARG A 20 5.98 -6.05 -1.54
N ALA A 21 4.72 -6.39 -1.84
CA ALA A 21 4.17 -6.40 -3.19
C ALA A 21 3.52 -5.06 -3.59
N GLN A 22 3.53 -4.06 -2.70
CA GLN A 22 3.03 -2.71 -3.00
C GLN A 22 4.12 -1.86 -3.68
N PRO A 23 3.74 -0.88 -4.52
CA PRO A 23 4.69 0.05 -5.14
C PRO A 23 5.46 0.89 -4.12
N PHE A 24 4.81 1.23 -3.01
CA PHE A 24 5.38 2.00 -1.88
C PHE A 24 5.35 1.14 -0.60
N PRO A 25 6.26 0.16 -0.47
CA PRO A 25 6.21 -0.84 0.60
C PRO A 25 6.40 -0.22 1.99
N GLU A 26 6.96 0.99 2.09
CA GLU A 26 7.29 1.61 3.37
C GLU A 26 6.05 2.04 4.16
N ILE A 27 4.92 2.30 3.50
CA ILE A 27 3.70 2.80 4.16
C ILE A 27 3.11 1.71 5.05
N GLY A 28 2.58 0.63 4.46
CA GLY A 28 2.04 -0.50 5.21
C GLY A 28 3.07 -1.14 6.17
N SER A 29 4.35 -1.22 5.77
CA SER A 29 5.39 -1.82 6.63
C SER A 29 5.63 -1.04 7.92
N ARG A 30 5.58 0.30 7.91
CA ARG A 30 5.75 1.11 9.13
C ARG A 30 4.62 0.85 10.14
N TRP A 31 3.39 0.70 9.65
CA TRP A 31 2.23 0.38 10.47
C TRP A 31 2.29 -1.04 11.02
N ALA A 32 2.67 -2.01 10.18
CA ALA A 32 2.89 -3.38 10.61
C ALA A 32 3.94 -3.46 11.73
N TRP A 33 5.08 -2.79 11.58
CA TRP A 33 6.11 -2.75 12.62
C TRP A 33 5.63 -2.10 13.91
N ALA A 34 4.91 -0.98 13.83
CA ALA A 34 4.33 -0.35 15.01
C ALA A 34 3.39 -1.32 15.76
N MET A 35 2.55 -2.05 15.02
CA MET A 35 1.61 -2.98 15.62
C MET A 35 2.29 -4.26 16.16
N LEU A 36 3.33 -4.75 15.49
CA LEU A 36 4.18 -5.83 16.01
C LEU A 36 4.88 -5.42 17.31
N CYS A 37 5.35 -4.18 17.42
CA CYS A 37 5.90 -3.65 18.67
C CYS A 37 4.87 -3.67 19.80
N PHE A 38 3.63 -3.23 19.54
CA PHE A 38 2.56 -3.32 20.54
C PHE A 38 2.24 -4.77 20.92
N ALA A 39 2.13 -5.67 19.95
CA ALA A 39 1.90 -7.09 20.20
C ALA A 39 3.03 -7.72 21.04
N ALA A 40 4.29 -7.36 20.77
CA ALA A 40 5.44 -7.81 21.54
C ALA A 40 5.41 -7.27 22.98
N ILE A 41 5.09 -5.99 23.18
CA ILE A 41 4.94 -5.40 24.52
C ILE A 41 3.83 -6.12 25.31
N LEU A 42 2.68 -6.40 24.68
CA LEU A 42 1.59 -7.17 25.30
C LEU A 42 2.03 -8.60 25.65
N ALA A 43 2.78 -9.26 24.78
CA ALA A 43 3.33 -10.60 25.06
C ALA A 43 4.34 -10.59 26.21
N MET A 44 5.12 -9.53 26.36
CA MET A 44 5.98 -9.36 27.52
C MET A 44 5.15 -9.09 28.79
N SER A 45 4.06 -8.33 28.66
CA SER A 45 3.22 -7.95 29.81
C SER A 45 2.46 -9.12 30.41
N THR A 46 2.21 -10.21 29.68
CA THR A 46 1.59 -11.43 30.23
C THR A 46 2.44 -12.12 31.30
N ASN A 47 3.75 -11.89 31.29
CA ASN A 47 4.69 -12.44 32.28
C ASN A 47 5.09 -11.41 33.36
N SER A 48 4.48 -10.23 33.34
CA SER A 48 4.76 -9.15 34.30
C SER A 48 4.14 -9.46 35.67
N PRO A 49 4.80 -9.09 36.79
CA PRO A 49 4.22 -9.18 38.13
C PRO A 49 2.96 -8.32 38.31
N ARG A 50 2.79 -7.27 37.48
CA ARG A 50 1.59 -6.43 37.47
C ARG A 50 0.65 -6.91 36.37
N LEU A 51 -0.58 -7.26 36.76
CA LEU A 51 -1.62 -7.69 35.82
C LEU A 51 -1.95 -6.55 34.85
N THR A 52 -1.83 -6.82 33.56
CA THR A 52 -2.34 -5.94 32.50
C THR A 52 -3.85 -6.13 32.39
N THR A 53 -4.61 -5.05 32.25
CA THR A 53 -6.07 -5.13 32.11
C THR A 53 -6.45 -5.81 30.79
N ALA A 54 -7.58 -6.53 30.78
CA ALA A 54 -8.09 -7.21 29.60
C ALA A 54 -8.45 -6.23 28.45
N GLU A 55 -8.78 -4.99 28.80
CA GLU A 55 -9.15 -3.91 27.87
C GLU A 55 -7.95 -3.31 27.12
N THR A 56 -6.72 -3.46 27.64
CA THR A 56 -5.52 -2.85 27.04
C THR A 56 -5.34 -3.18 25.54
N PRO A 57 -5.38 -4.45 25.10
CA PRO A 57 -5.29 -4.77 23.67
C PRO A 57 -6.45 -4.21 22.84
N VAL A 58 -7.65 -4.10 23.41
CA VAL A 58 -8.84 -3.56 22.74
C VAL A 58 -8.65 -2.07 22.44
N VAL A 59 -8.16 -1.30 23.42
CA VAL A 59 -7.86 0.13 23.25
C VAL A 59 -6.77 0.35 22.20
N ILE A 60 -5.68 -0.43 22.25
CA ILE A 60 -4.61 -0.33 21.26
C ILE A 60 -5.15 -0.64 19.86
N ALA A 61 -5.90 -1.73 19.69
CA ALA A 61 -6.49 -2.13 18.43
C ALA A 61 -7.46 -1.06 17.88
N GLY A 62 -8.30 -0.49 18.74
CA GLY A 62 -9.24 0.58 18.38
C GLY A 62 -8.54 1.85 17.94
N CYS A 63 -7.57 2.36 18.72
CA CYS A 63 -6.84 3.57 18.38
C CYS A 63 -5.97 3.39 17.13
N MET A 64 -5.18 2.31 17.06
CA MET A 64 -4.31 2.04 15.92
C MET A 64 -5.12 1.75 14.66
N GLY A 65 -6.21 1.01 14.79
CA GLY A 65 -7.13 0.73 13.69
C GLY A 65 -7.78 2.01 13.16
N ALA A 66 -8.34 2.85 14.01
CA ALA A 66 -8.99 4.10 13.59
C ALA A 66 -8.02 5.04 12.85
N ILE A 67 -6.83 5.29 13.42
CA ILE A 67 -5.83 6.14 12.77
C ILE A 67 -5.32 5.49 11.48
N GLY A 68 -5.11 4.17 11.51
CA GLY A 68 -4.64 3.40 10.35
C GLY A 68 -5.63 3.41 9.19
N VAL A 69 -6.94 3.34 9.44
CA VAL A 69 -7.98 3.44 8.40
C VAL A 69 -7.94 4.82 7.74
N VAL A 70 -7.87 5.89 8.53
CA VAL A 70 -7.80 7.26 8.01
C VAL A 70 -6.53 7.46 7.17
N MET A 71 -5.38 7.02 7.71
CA MET A 71 -4.10 7.14 7.01
C MET A 71 -4.04 6.26 5.76
N GLY A 72 -4.61 5.06 5.82
CA GLY A 72 -4.77 4.16 4.68
C GLY A 72 -5.61 4.80 3.59
N ALA A 73 -6.77 5.36 3.92
CA ALA A 73 -7.63 6.06 2.95
C ALA A 73 -6.93 7.27 2.30
N VAL A 74 -6.11 8.00 3.05
CA VAL A 74 -5.32 9.12 2.50
C VAL A 74 -4.27 8.64 1.50
N HIS A 75 -3.54 7.56 1.80
CA HIS A 75 -2.52 7.02 0.90
C HIS A 75 -3.11 6.30 -0.30
N ASP A 76 -4.25 5.65 -0.12
CA ASP A 76 -5.03 5.04 -1.20
C ASP A 76 -5.50 6.12 -2.19
N ARG A 77 -6.06 7.23 -1.68
CA ARG A 77 -6.43 8.39 -2.53
C ARG A 77 -5.25 8.98 -3.29
N ARG A 78 -4.03 8.87 -2.75
CA ARG A 78 -2.79 9.33 -3.40
C ARG A 78 -2.19 8.30 -4.35
N ASN A 79 -2.82 7.14 -4.53
CA ASN A 79 -2.33 6.01 -5.31
C ASN A 79 -0.97 5.50 -4.80
N GLN A 80 -0.82 5.36 -3.48
CA GLN A 80 0.45 4.93 -2.88
C GLN A 80 0.35 3.59 -2.17
N ASP A 81 -0.74 3.35 -1.44
CA ASP A 81 -0.94 2.11 -0.67
C ASP A 81 -2.43 1.81 -0.57
N VAL A 82 -2.81 0.56 -0.84
CA VAL A 82 -4.21 0.10 -0.79
C VAL A 82 -4.46 -0.95 0.30
N VAL A 83 -3.40 -1.42 0.97
CA VAL A 83 -3.45 -2.57 1.88
C VAL A 83 -3.50 -2.13 3.34
N LEU A 84 -2.98 -0.96 3.69
CA LEU A 84 -3.04 -0.47 5.07
C LEU A 84 -4.48 -0.33 5.59
N ALA A 85 -5.37 0.24 4.77
CA ALA A 85 -6.75 0.52 5.17
C ALA A 85 -7.53 -0.73 5.61
N PRO A 86 -7.58 -1.84 4.84
CA PRO A 86 -8.27 -3.06 5.29
C PRO A 86 -7.62 -3.66 6.55
N PHE A 87 -6.29 -3.74 6.64
CA PHE A 87 -5.67 -4.33 7.83
C PHE A 87 -5.89 -3.50 9.11
N ALA A 88 -5.84 -2.17 9.00
CA ALA A 88 -6.19 -1.30 10.12
C ALA A 88 -7.68 -1.38 10.46
N GLY A 89 -8.53 -1.53 9.45
CA GLY A 89 -9.96 -1.71 9.61
C GLY A 89 -10.29 -2.99 10.38
N MET A 90 -9.62 -4.12 10.11
CA MET A 90 -9.75 -5.34 10.92
C MET A 90 -9.53 -5.09 12.41
N TRP A 91 -8.48 -4.33 12.76
CA TRP A 91 -8.18 -4.00 14.16
C TRP A 91 -9.27 -3.14 14.78
N PHE A 92 -9.74 -2.13 14.03
CA PHE A 92 -10.80 -1.24 14.47
C PHE A 92 -12.14 -1.97 14.66
N VAL A 93 -12.52 -2.84 13.72
CA VAL A 93 -13.74 -3.65 13.78
C VAL A 93 -13.67 -4.60 14.97
N ALA A 94 -12.58 -5.34 15.12
CA ALA A 94 -12.41 -6.27 16.24
C ALA A 94 -12.53 -5.56 17.59
N ALA A 95 -11.89 -4.38 17.73
CA ALA A 95 -11.99 -3.58 18.95
C ALA A 95 -13.42 -3.08 19.20
N THR A 96 -14.08 -2.58 18.15
CA THR A 96 -15.45 -2.08 18.24
C THR A 96 -16.42 -3.19 18.67
N ILE A 97 -16.33 -4.37 18.04
CA ILE A 97 -17.17 -5.51 18.42
C ILE A 97 -16.88 -5.95 19.85
N ALA A 98 -15.61 -6.03 20.26
CA ALA A 98 -15.26 -6.40 21.63
C ALA A 98 -15.91 -5.48 22.67
N ILE A 99 -15.79 -4.16 22.48
CA ILE A 99 -16.42 -3.15 23.35
C ILE A 99 -17.94 -3.32 23.40
N LEU A 100 -18.58 -3.51 22.24
CA LEU A 100 -20.04 -3.65 22.16
C LEU A 100 -20.55 -4.97 22.76
N THR A 101 -19.74 -6.03 22.76
CA THR A 101 -20.13 -7.33 23.30
C THR A 101 -19.90 -7.46 24.80
N GLU A 102 -18.94 -6.75 25.37
CA GLU A 102 -18.56 -6.87 26.79
C GLU A 102 -19.71 -6.51 27.74
N GLY A 103 -20.47 -5.44 27.42
CA GLY A 103 -21.62 -5.01 28.21
C GLY A 103 -22.99 -5.50 27.71
N TRP A 104 -23.03 -6.42 26.73
CA TRP A 104 -24.26 -6.70 25.98
C TRP A 104 -25.46 -7.10 26.85
N SER A 105 -25.23 -7.90 27.89
CA SER A 105 -26.28 -8.35 28.82
C SER A 105 -26.77 -7.25 29.77
N GLU A 106 -26.00 -6.19 29.95
CA GLU A 106 -26.31 -5.08 30.84
C GLU A 106 -26.98 -3.92 30.10
N TYR A 107 -26.88 -3.90 28.77
CA TYR A 107 -27.48 -2.88 27.92
C TYR A 107 -29.00 -2.97 27.88
N THR A 108 -29.63 -1.80 27.90
CA THR A 108 -31.05 -1.64 27.61
C THR A 108 -31.34 -1.94 26.14
N ALA A 109 -32.60 -2.28 25.82
CA ALA A 109 -33.02 -2.55 24.44
C ALA A 109 -32.59 -1.47 23.42
N PRO A 110 -32.73 -0.14 23.66
CA PRO A 110 -32.25 0.86 22.72
C PRO A 110 -30.72 0.87 22.54
N GLU A 111 -29.95 0.63 23.61
CA GLU A 111 -28.48 0.53 23.55
C GLU A 111 -28.03 -0.68 22.73
N GLN A 112 -28.72 -1.82 22.87
CA GLN A 112 -28.47 -3.02 22.06
C GLN A 112 -28.76 -2.77 20.58
N TRP A 113 -29.86 -2.09 20.25
CA TRP A 113 -30.16 -1.69 18.87
C TRP A 113 -29.09 -0.77 18.29
N PHE A 114 -28.68 0.25 19.05
CA PHE A 114 -27.61 1.16 18.63
C PHE A 114 -26.30 0.40 18.38
N GLY A 115 -25.89 -0.46 19.34
CA GLY A 115 -24.71 -1.30 19.20
C GLY A 115 -24.78 -2.21 17.98
N PHE A 116 -25.93 -2.83 17.72
CA PHE A 116 -26.14 -3.65 16.53
C PHE A 116 -25.95 -2.86 15.22
N PHE A 117 -26.51 -1.65 15.13
CA PHE A 117 -26.34 -0.81 13.94
C PHE A 117 -24.89 -0.35 13.75
N VAL A 118 -24.19 0.01 14.83
CA VAL A 118 -22.77 0.39 14.79
C VAL A 118 -21.92 -0.80 14.33
N ALA A 119 -22.10 -1.97 14.96
CA ALA A 119 -21.41 -3.21 14.60
C ALA A 119 -21.61 -3.56 13.12
N THR A 120 -22.87 -3.54 12.65
CA THR A 120 -23.21 -3.83 11.26
C THR A 120 -22.55 -2.85 10.31
N THR A 121 -22.59 -1.55 10.62
CA THR A 121 -21.99 -0.50 9.78
C THR A 121 -20.49 -0.69 9.66
N VAL A 122 -19.80 -0.91 10.77
CA VAL A 122 -18.34 -1.07 10.79
C VAL A 122 -17.92 -2.35 10.05
N ILE A 123 -18.66 -3.45 10.17
CA ILE A 123 -18.42 -4.68 9.40
C ILE A 123 -18.64 -4.45 7.89
N LEU A 124 -19.70 -3.75 7.49
CA LEU A 124 -19.95 -3.47 6.06
C LEU A 124 -18.88 -2.56 5.46
N LEU A 125 -18.44 -1.54 6.20
CA LEU A 125 -17.33 -0.68 5.79
C LEU A 125 -16.03 -1.48 5.65
N GLU A 126 -15.79 -2.44 6.53
CA GLU A 126 -14.62 -3.30 6.45
C GLU A 126 -14.63 -4.21 5.23
N LEU A 127 -15.77 -4.82 4.93
CA LEU A 127 -15.94 -5.62 3.70
C LEU A 127 -15.66 -4.77 2.45
N PHE A 128 -16.10 -3.51 2.44
CA PHE A 128 -15.79 -2.58 1.37
C PHE A 128 -14.28 -2.30 1.26
N LEU A 129 -13.58 -2.06 2.38
CA LEU A 129 -12.13 -1.83 2.38
C LEU A 129 -11.36 -3.06 1.90
N PHE A 130 -11.77 -4.26 2.29
CA PHE A 130 -11.20 -5.50 1.80
C PHE A 130 -11.37 -5.68 0.30
N TRP A 131 -12.58 -5.47 -0.20
CA TRP A 131 -12.85 -5.56 -1.64
C TRP A 131 -12.00 -4.56 -2.42
N LYS A 132 -12.01 -3.31 -2.00
CA LYS A 132 -11.26 -2.25 -2.67
C LYS A 132 -9.75 -2.47 -2.58
N GLY A 133 -9.23 -2.81 -1.40
CA GLY A 133 -7.79 -2.90 -1.16
C GLY A 133 -7.15 -4.20 -1.66
N LEU A 134 -7.82 -5.34 -1.45
CA LEU A 134 -7.23 -6.65 -1.77
C LEU A 134 -7.74 -7.26 -3.07
N VAL A 135 -8.99 -7.01 -3.47
CA VAL A 135 -9.58 -7.59 -4.69
C VAL A 135 -9.32 -6.71 -5.91
N ILE A 136 -9.66 -5.42 -5.84
CA ILE A 136 -9.35 -4.47 -6.92
C ILE A 136 -7.83 -4.21 -6.95
N GLY A 137 -7.22 -4.06 -5.77
CA GLY A 137 -5.78 -3.99 -5.64
C GLY A 137 -5.19 -2.67 -6.12
N VAL A 138 -3.96 -2.75 -6.61
CA VAL A 138 -3.09 -1.61 -6.88
C VAL A 138 -3.32 -1.08 -8.28
N GLN A 139 -3.58 0.22 -8.42
CA GLN A 139 -3.80 0.87 -9.72
C GLN A 139 -2.50 1.05 -10.51
N GLY A 140 -2.53 0.92 -11.84
CA GLY A 140 -1.36 1.14 -12.69
C GLY A 140 -0.66 2.48 -12.45
N ARG A 141 -1.42 3.55 -12.17
CA ARG A 141 -0.89 4.88 -11.86
C ARG A 141 0.08 4.88 -10.68
N SER A 142 -0.18 4.06 -9.65
CA SER A 142 0.69 3.94 -8.49
C SER A 142 2.06 3.35 -8.84
N TRP A 143 2.08 2.33 -9.71
CA TRP A 143 3.30 1.72 -10.22
C TRP A 143 4.09 2.69 -11.08
N SER A 144 3.42 3.47 -11.95
CA SER A 144 4.07 4.51 -12.76
C SER A 144 4.71 5.61 -11.89
N GLN A 145 4.02 6.05 -10.83
CA GLN A 145 4.59 7.00 -9.86
C GLN A 145 5.78 6.41 -9.10
N ALA A 146 5.70 5.14 -8.67
CA ALA A 146 6.81 4.46 -8.02
C ALA A 146 8.00 4.33 -8.98
N ALA A 147 7.76 3.98 -10.24
CA ALA A 147 8.79 3.86 -11.28
C ALA A 147 9.55 5.17 -11.48
N LEU A 148 8.83 6.29 -11.61
CA LEU A 148 9.43 7.63 -11.68
C LEU A 148 10.29 7.95 -10.46
N ARG A 149 9.81 7.62 -9.26
CA ARG A 149 10.58 7.83 -8.02
C ARG A 149 11.87 7.02 -8.01
N GLN A 150 11.84 5.79 -8.50
CA GLN A 150 13.04 4.94 -8.57
C GLN A 150 14.02 5.44 -9.65
N LEU A 151 13.48 5.90 -10.79
CA LEU A 151 14.29 6.50 -11.85
C LEU A 151 14.98 7.77 -11.34
N ASP A 152 14.26 8.65 -10.64
CA ASP A 152 14.84 9.87 -10.06
C ASP A 152 15.91 9.59 -8.99
N ARG A 153 15.86 8.40 -8.37
CA ARG A 153 16.87 7.89 -7.42
C ARG A 153 18.03 7.15 -8.08
N GLY A 154 17.99 6.95 -9.40
CA GLY A 154 18.96 6.15 -10.13
C GLY A 154 18.87 4.65 -9.96
N LEU A 155 17.80 4.15 -9.33
CA LEU A 155 17.56 2.72 -9.25
C LEU A 155 16.81 2.25 -10.50
N ILE A 156 17.57 1.95 -11.56
CA ILE A 156 16.99 1.51 -12.84
C ILE A 156 16.64 0.02 -12.82
N ASP A 157 17.53 -0.81 -12.29
CA ASP A 157 17.47 -2.28 -12.36
C ASP A 157 16.99 -2.95 -11.07
N GLY A 158 16.65 -4.24 -11.21
CA GLY A 158 16.20 -5.12 -10.12
C GLY A 158 14.68 -5.11 -9.93
N ASP A 159 14.19 -5.97 -9.03
CA ASP A 159 12.75 -6.15 -8.76
C ASP A 159 12.03 -4.89 -8.29
N ARG A 160 12.81 -3.93 -7.77
CA ARG A 160 12.35 -2.61 -7.30
C ARG A 160 12.87 -1.45 -8.15
N GLY A 161 13.54 -1.75 -9.26
CA GLY A 161 14.04 -0.74 -10.20
C GLY A 161 12.93 -0.14 -11.05
N ALA A 162 13.21 1.02 -11.64
CA ALA A 162 12.29 1.75 -12.50
C ALA A 162 11.70 0.88 -13.62
N ILE A 163 12.52 0.02 -14.26
CA ILE A 163 12.06 -0.87 -15.34
C ILE A 163 10.95 -1.80 -14.85
N SER A 164 11.20 -2.55 -13.76
CA SER A 164 10.22 -3.50 -13.23
C SER A 164 8.92 -2.82 -12.81
N MET A 165 9.00 -1.58 -12.30
CA MET A 165 7.83 -0.83 -11.89
C MET A 165 7.03 -0.32 -13.10
N PHE A 166 7.68 0.15 -14.16
CA PHE A 166 7.00 0.55 -15.40
C PHE A 166 6.37 -0.63 -16.14
N GLU A 167 6.97 -1.83 -16.07
CA GLU A 167 6.35 -3.04 -16.62
C GLU A 167 5.07 -3.45 -15.89
N LYS A 168 4.92 -3.06 -14.61
CA LYS A 168 3.74 -3.34 -13.78
C LYS A 168 2.67 -2.25 -13.87
N SER A 169 2.95 -1.11 -14.50
CA SER A 169 2.05 0.06 -14.50
C SER A 169 0.94 0.03 -15.54
N TRP A 170 0.71 -1.11 -16.18
CA TRP A 170 -0.37 -1.29 -17.13
C TRP A 170 -1.78 -1.11 -16.53
N SER A 171 -2.73 -0.66 -17.35
CA SER A 171 -4.12 -0.47 -16.98
C SER A 171 -5.07 -0.90 -18.10
N VAL A 172 -6.04 -1.75 -17.76
CA VAL A 172 -7.08 -2.18 -18.71
C VAL A 172 -7.98 -1.01 -19.14
N ASP A 173 -8.23 -0.07 -18.23
CA ASP A 173 -9.15 1.04 -18.46
C ASP A 173 -8.48 2.27 -19.08
N GLU A 174 -7.15 2.39 -18.95
CA GLU A 174 -6.39 3.60 -19.27
C GLU A 174 -5.26 3.30 -20.26
N SER A 175 -5.59 3.17 -21.55
CA SER A 175 -4.61 2.88 -22.62
C SER A 175 -3.47 3.93 -22.72
N TRP A 176 -3.74 5.17 -22.32
CA TRP A 176 -2.73 6.24 -22.28
C TRP A 176 -1.62 5.96 -21.25
N LEU A 177 -1.93 5.24 -20.17
CA LEU A 177 -0.95 4.89 -19.14
C LEU A 177 0.03 3.82 -19.64
N ASP A 178 -0.47 2.87 -20.43
CA ASP A 178 0.35 1.87 -21.11
C ASP A 178 1.33 2.54 -22.10
N ALA A 179 0.82 3.52 -22.87
CA ALA A 179 1.63 4.30 -23.80
C ALA A 179 2.76 5.07 -23.08
N MET A 180 2.43 5.75 -21.98
CA MET A 180 3.42 6.45 -21.14
C MET A 180 4.45 5.51 -20.52
N SER A 181 4.03 4.32 -20.10
CA SER A 181 4.93 3.31 -19.52
C SER A 181 5.90 2.79 -20.58
N HIS A 182 5.42 2.52 -21.79
CA HIS A 182 6.26 2.10 -22.91
C HIS A 182 7.20 3.20 -23.39
N SER A 183 6.77 4.46 -23.46
CA SER A 183 7.65 5.56 -23.85
C SER A 183 8.80 5.78 -22.86
N ALA A 184 8.54 5.58 -21.56
CA ALA A 184 9.58 5.60 -20.52
C ALA A 184 10.53 4.41 -20.65
N LEU A 185 10.02 3.19 -20.86
CA LEU A 185 10.83 1.99 -21.03
C LEU A 185 11.74 2.05 -22.26
N ILE A 186 11.27 2.62 -23.38
CA ILE A 186 12.08 2.84 -24.58
C ILE A 186 13.30 3.70 -24.22
N ARG A 187 13.07 4.88 -23.62
CA ARG A 187 14.13 5.83 -23.24
C ARG A 187 15.13 5.23 -22.26
N ILE A 188 14.65 4.50 -21.25
CA ILE A 188 15.52 3.82 -20.27
C ILE A 188 16.37 2.73 -20.95
N HIS A 189 15.79 1.93 -21.85
CA HIS A 189 16.53 0.88 -22.56
C HIS A 189 17.52 1.45 -23.57
N GLU A 190 17.18 2.54 -24.27
CA GLU A 190 18.09 3.27 -25.15
C GLU A 190 19.26 3.87 -24.37
N PHE A 191 19.01 4.50 -23.23
CA PHE A 191 20.04 4.99 -22.32
C PHE A 191 21.02 3.89 -21.90
N LYS A 192 20.52 2.67 -21.70
CA LYS A 192 21.33 1.49 -21.38
C LYS A 192 21.99 0.80 -22.59
N GLY A 193 21.76 1.27 -23.82
CA GLY A 193 22.24 0.63 -25.05
C GLY A 193 21.53 -0.70 -25.39
N ASN A 194 20.40 -1.01 -24.76
CA ASN A 194 19.64 -2.24 -25.03
C ASN A 194 18.57 -2.00 -26.12
N HIS A 195 19.03 -1.86 -27.36
CA HIS A 195 18.15 -1.57 -28.50
C HIS A 195 17.08 -2.64 -28.75
N LYS A 196 17.37 -3.91 -28.45
CA LYS A 196 16.38 -4.99 -28.65
C LYS A 196 15.16 -4.84 -27.74
N ALA A 197 15.37 -4.47 -26.47
CA ALA A 197 14.27 -4.22 -25.54
C ALA A 197 13.54 -2.92 -25.89
N ALA A 198 14.27 -1.87 -26.29
CA ALA A 198 13.68 -0.63 -26.77
C ALA A 198 12.77 -0.85 -27.98
N ASP A 199 13.22 -1.61 -28.99
CA ASP A 199 12.44 -1.92 -30.19
C ASP A 199 11.16 -2.70 -29.87
N LYS A 200 11.21 -3.62 -28.90
CA LYS A 200 10.01 -4.33 -28.42
C LYS A 200 8.98 -3.34 -27.89
N HIS A 201 9.40 -2.40 -27.04
CA HIS A 201 8.48 -1.40 -26.48
C HIS A 201 8.03 -0.37 -27.51
N ARG A 202 8.86 -0.05 -28.51
CA ARG A 202 8.47 0.81 -29.64
C ARG A 202 7.34 0.20 -30.46
N ASN A 203 7.45 -1.09 -30.80
CA ASN A 203 6.39 -1.82 -31.48
C ASN A 203 5.08 -1.88 -30.66
N LEU A 204 5.17 -1.95 -29.33
CA LEU A 204 3.98 -1.93 -28.47
C LEU A 204 3.37 -0.53 -28.40
N LEU A 205 4.19 0.50 -28.33
CA LEU A 205 3.75 1.90 -28.32
C LEU A 205 3.08 2.30 -29.64
N GLU A 206 3.60 1.86 -30.78
CA GLU A 206 2.98 2.08 -32.09
C GLU A 206 1.55 1.51 -32.15
N ARG A 207 1.30 0.36 -31.53
CA ARG A 207 -0.04 -0.23 -31.44
C ARG A 207 -1.00 0.58 -30.56
N LEU A 208 -0.47 1.41 -29.66
CA LEU A 208 -1.23 2.29 -28.78
C LEU A 208 -1.43 3.70 -29.36
N GLY A 209 -1.02 3.94 -30.61
CA GLY A 209 -1.15 5.24 -31.28
C GLY A 209 0.13 6.07 -31.32
N GLY A 210 1.27 5.50 -30.92
CA GLY A 210 2.57 6.16 -30.99
C GLY A 210 2.80 7.22 -29.91
N GLU A 211 3.82 8.06 -30.09
CA GLU A 211 4.16 9.13 -29.14
C GLU A 211 3.24 10.35 -29.24
N GLU A 212 2.43 10.49 -30.30
CA GLU A 212 1.54 11.64 -30.51
C GLU A 212 0.48 11.82 -29.42
N GLY A 213 0.10 10.74 -28.73
CA GLY A 213 -0.86 10.76 -27.63
C GLY A 213 -0.25 11.03 -26.25
N ILE A 214 1.07 11.26 -26.17
CA ILE A 214 1.80 11.42 -24.91
C ILE A 214 2.14 12.89 -24.70
N GLU A 215 1.89 13.39 -23.49
CA GLU A 215 2.25 14.77 -23.15
C GLU A 215 3.77 14.98 -23.13
N ASP A 216 4.26 16.03 -23.78
CA ASP A 216 5.69 16.37 -23.81
C ASP A 216 6.30 16.50 -22.41
N ALA A 217 5.52 17.03 -21.45
CA ALA A 217 5.95 17.18 -20.06
C ALA A 217 6.35 15.84 -19.41
N TRP A 218 5.72 14.73 -19.82
CA TRP A 218 6.09 13.39 -19.38
C TRP A 218 7.45 12.98 -19.94
N LEU A 219 7.63 13.13 -21.25
CA LEU A 219 8.85 12.77 -21.96
C LEU A 219 10.05 13.54 -21.39
N GLU A 220 9.92 14.87 -21.28
CA GLU A 220 10.93 15.72 -20.69
C GLU A 220 11.28 15.32 -19.26
N LYS A 221 10.31 14.84 -18.48
CA LYS A 221 10.57 14.42 -17.09
C LYS A 221 11.45 13.17 -17.06
N ILE A 222 11.19 12.19 -17.92
CA ILE A 222 12.03 10.99 -18.05
C ILE A 222 13.43 11.38 -18.51
N ASP A 223 13.53 12.21 -19.55
CA ASP A 223 14.80 12.63 -20.12
C ASP A 223 15.64 13.42 -19.11
N ARG A 224 15.02 14.30 -18.31
CA ARG A 224 15.70 15.01 -17.21
C ARG A 224 16.24 14.05 -16.15
N CYS A 225 15.49 13.01 -15.79
CA CYS A 225 15.97 12.01 -14.84
C CYS A 225 17.17 11.25 -15.42
N LEU A 226 17.10 10.80 -16.68
CA LEU A 226 18.19 10.10 -17.36
C LEU A 226 19.43 10.98 -17.53
N ALA A 227 19.27 12.24 -17.90
CA ALA A 227 20.37 13.19 -18.04
C ALA A 227 21.10 13.41 -16.71
N ARG A 228 20.36 13.51 -15.59
CA ARG A 228 20.96 13.60 -14.26
C ARG A 228 21.79 12.37 -13.93
N LEU A 229 21.29 11.18 -14.27
CA LEU A 229 22.02 9.92 -14.06
C LEU A 229 23.29 9.84 -14.89
N ALA A 230 23.26 10.29 -16.14
CA ALA A 230 24.44 10.37 -17.00
C ALA A 230 25.53 11.27 -16.38
N GLN A 231 25.15 12.42 -15.82
CA GLN A 231 26.07 13.35 -15.17
C GLN A 231 26.71 12.74 -13.92
N THR A 232 25.92 12.10 -13.05
CA THR A 232 26.43 11.43 -11.84
C THR A 232 27.42 10.32 -12.18
N HIS A 233 27.16 9.53 -13.22
CA HIS A 233 28.11 8.50 -13.67
C HIS A 233 29.43 9.06 -14.23
N THR A 234 29.42 10.28 -14.78
CA THR A 234 30.63 10.91 -15.32
C THR A 234 31.49 11.56 -14.24
N GLU A 235 30.93 11.91 -13.08
CA GLU A 235 31.66 12.49 -11.94
C GLU A 235 32.31 11.43 -11.02
N GLU A 236 31.90 10.17 -11.13
CA GLU A 236 32.44 9.04 -10.36
C GLU A 236 33.60 8.30 -11.08
N GLU A 237 33.88 8.62 -12.36
CA GLU A 237 35.04 8.14 -13.14
C GLU A 237 36.22 9.11 -13.10
#